data_AF-A0A5N6V3Y0-F1
#
_entry.id   AF-A0A5N6V3Y0-F1
#
_cell.length_a   1.000
_cell.length_b   1.000
_cell.length_c   1.000
_cell.angle_alpha   90.00
_cell.angle_beta   90.00
_cell.angle_gamma   90.00
#
_symmetry.space_group_name_H-M   'P 1'
#
loop_
_entity.id
_entity.type
_entity.pdbx_description
1 polymer ?
#
loop_
_entity_poly.entity_id
_entity_poly.type
_entity_poly.pdbx_seq_one_letter_code
_entity_poly.pdbx_strand_id
1 'polypeptide(L)'
;MGFGSPGSGVTPTKPTPPERGSFPLDHEGECKHLIAGYLKCIKSQRGVNDEECRKLAKGYLACRMDKYGQSLLDLYMEVLW
;
A
#
# COMPACT_ATOMS: atom_id res chain seq x y z
N MET A 1 4.67 25.33 -13.00
CA MET A 1 4.00 25.97 -11.84
C MET A 1 2.51 25.73 -12.01
N GLY A 2 1.68 25.25 -11.08
CA GLY A 2 1.71 25.06 -9.64
C GLY A 2 0.24 24.95 -9.21
N PHE A 3 0.01 24.64 -7.93
CA PHE A 3 -1.26 24.79 -7.21
C PHE A 3 -2.29 23.66 -7.37
N GLY A 4 -2.19 22.68 -6.47
CA GLY A 4 -3.37 22.01 -5.95
C GLY A 4 -4.29 23.03 -5.26
N SER A 5 -5.61 22.82 -5.41
CA SER A 5 -6.67 23.50 -4.65
C SER A 5 -8.05 22.89 -5.00
N PRO A 6 -9.07 23.02 -4.14
CA PRO A 6 -9.36 22.03 -3.12
C PRO A 6 -10.79 21.50 -3.21
N GLY A 7 -11.02 20.28 -2.69
CA GLY A 7 -12.32 19.82 -2.21
C GLY A 7 -13.48 19.81 -3.22
N SER A 8 -13.72 18.67 -3.86
CA SER A 8 -15.09 18.17 -4.00
C SER A 8 -15.09 16.70 -4.40
N GLY A 9 -15.58 15.85 -3.50
CA GLY A 9 -16.11 14.53 -3.81
C GLY A 9 -15.14 13.56 -4.48
N VAL A 10 -14.49 12.70 -3.69
CA VAL A 10 -14.12 11.37 -4.17
C VAL A 10 -15.45 10.67 -4.48
N THR A 11 -16.00 10.90 -5.67
CA THR A 11 -17.04 10.02 -6.18
C THR A 11 -16.41 8.64 -6.16
N PRO A 12 -17.06 7.62 -5.57
CA PRO A 12 -16.54 6.25 -5.61
C PRO A 12 -16.76 5.69 -7.01
N THR A 13 -16.25 6.38 -8.03
CA THR A 13 -16.03 5.82 -9.34
C THR A 13 -14.90 4.80 -9.14
N LYS A 14 -15.26 3.52 -9.27
CA LYS A 14 -14.24 2.49 -9.42
C LYS A 14 -13.44 2.92 -10.66
N PRO A 15 -12.15 3.28 -10.51
CA PRO A 15 -11.35 3.67 -11.65
C PRO A 15 -11.30 2.46 -12.58
N THR A 16 -11.50 2.68 -13.87
CA THR A 16 -11.12 1.67 -14.85
C THR A 16 -9.60 1.49 -14.77
N PRO A 17 -9.07 0.27 -14.61
CA PRO A 17 -7.64 0.04 -14.77
C PRO A 17 -7.17 0.64 -16.12
N PRO A 18 -6.02 1.33 -16.22
CA PRO A 18 -4.89 1.44 -15.27
C PRO A 18 -4.74 2.82 -14.61
N GLU A 19 -5.80 3.64 -14.52
CA GLU A 19 -5.69 5.06 -14.11
C GLU A 19 -5.12 5.31 -12.69
N ARG A 20 -5.00 4.27 -11.86
CA ARG A 20 -4.46 4.36 -10.49
C ARG A 20 -3.19 3.54 -10.25
N GLY A 21 -2.57 3.03 -11.32
CA GLY A 21 -1.47 2.08 -11.26
C GLY A 21 -1.94 0.71 -10.77
N SER A 22 -1.47 -0.36 -11.41
CA SER A 22 -1.69 -1.73 -10.93
C SER A 22 -0.74 -2.01 -9.78
N PHE A 23 -1.00 -1.42 -8.60
CA PHE A 23 -0.28 -1.86 -7.40
C PHE A 23 -0.53 -3.37 -7.30
N PRO A 24 0.52 -4.21 -7.31
CA PRO A 24 0.38 -5.66 -7.37
C PRO A 24 -0.55 -6.13 -6.27
N LEU A 25 -1.72 -6.63 -6.67
CA LEU A 25 -2.76 -7.07 -5.76
C LEU A 25 -2.25 -8.29 -5.02
N ASP A 26 -2.33 -8.23 -3.69
CA ASP A 26 -1.95 -9.33 -2.79
C ASP A 26 -2.97 -10.47 -2.94
N HIS A 27 -2.86 -11.25 -4.01
CA HIS A 27 -3.85 -12.25 -4.43
C HIS A 27 -3.88 -13.47 -3.49
N GLU A 28 -2.69 -13.89 -3.07
CA GLU A 28 -2.44 -15.01 -2.15
C GLU A 28 -2.64 -14.64 -0.68
N GLY A 29 -2.75 -13.34 -0.36
CA GLY A 29 -3.08 -12.89 0.98
C GLY A 29 -1.94 -13.01 2.00
N GLU A 30 -0.69 -13.18 1.57
CA GLU A 30 0.48 -13.32 2.46
C GLU A 30 0.60 -12.13 3.41
N CYS A 31 0.33 -10.91 2.93
CA CYS A 31 0.42 -9.69 3.73
C CYS A 31 -0.89 -9.37 4.49
N LYS A 32 -1.92 -10.24 4.47
CA LYS A 32 -3.21 -10.00 5.16
C LYS A 32 -3.06 -9.76 6.67
N HIS A 33 -2.13 -10.45 7.31
CA HIS A 33 -1.93 -10.35 8.75
C HIS A 33 -1.48 -8.94 9.18
N LEU A 34 -0.69 -8.25 8.35
CA LEU A 34 -0.22 -6.88 8.60
C LEU A 34 -1.33 -5.85 8.40
N ILE A 35 -2.11 -5.96 7.30
CA ILE A 35 -3.23 -5.05 7.07
C ILE A 35 -4.34 -5.24 8.11
N ALA A 36 -4.57 -6.47 8.58
CA ALA A 36 -5.51 -6.72 9.67
C ALA A 36 -5.08 -6.00 10.96
N GLY A 37 -3.79 -6.02 11.28
CA GLY A 37 -3.21 -5.26 12.40
C GLY A 37 -3.41 -3.75 12.23
N TYR A 38 -3.10 -3.21 11.05
CA TYR A 38 -3.31 -1.80 10.73
C TYR A 38 -4.78 -1.38 10.86
N LEU A 39 -5.71 -2.13 10.27
CA LEU A 39 -7.14 -1.83 10.32
C LEU A 39 -7.68 -1.90 11.75
N LYS A 40 -7.20 -2.86 12.55
CA LYS A 40 -7.52 -2.93 13.99
C LYS A 40 -7.01 -1.70 14.72
N CYS A 41 -5.77 -1.29 14.45
CA CYS A 41 -5.18 -0.08 15.03
C CYS A 41 -6.00 1.17 14.72
N ILE A 42 -6.30 1.41 13.45
CA ILE A 42 -7.13 2.56 13.01
C ILE A 42 -8.51 2.53 13.69
N LYS A 43 -9.14 1.36 13.78
CA LYS A 43 -10.43 1.20 14.44
C LYS A 43 -10.36 1.53 15.93
N SER A 44 -9.31 1.08 16.62
CA SER A 44 -9.06 1.40 18.03
C SER A 44 -8.78 2.88 18.26
N GLN A 45 -8.14 3.54 17.29
CA GLN A 45 -7.78 4.97 17.36
C GLN A 45 -8.85 5.90 16.77
N ARG A 46 -10.09 5.42 16.63
CA ARG A 46 -11.23 6.22 16.11
C ARG A 46 -10.96 6.85 14.74
N GLY A 47 -10.20 6.17 13.89
CA GLY A 47 -9.84 6.67 12.56
C GLY A 47 -8.56 7.51 12.51
N VAL A 48 -7.91 7.77 13.65
CA VAL A 48 -6.65 8.51 13.70
C VAL A 48 -5.48 7.59 13.33
N ASN A 49 -4.66 8.04 12.39
CA ASN A 49 -3.46 7.32 11.96
C ASN A 49 -2.22 7.81 12.72
N ASP A 50 -2.14 7.40 13.98
CA ASP A 50 -1.02 7.66 14.89
C ASP A 50 0.23 6.84 14.53
N GLU A 51 1.36 7.12 15.18
CA GLU A 51 2.66 6.50 14.89
C GLU A 51 2.62 4.97 14.95
N GLU A 52 1.87 4.39 15.88
CA GLU A 52 1.66 2.93 15.95
C GLU A 52 1.00 2.38 14.68
N CYS A 53 -0.09 3.01 14.24
CA CYS A 53 -0.78 2.59 13.01
C CYS A 53 0.08 2.84 11.77
N ARG A 54 0.89 3.90 11.76
CA ARG A 54 1.84 4.17 10.67
C ARG A 54 2.92 3.09 10.56
N LYS A 55 3.41 2.56 11.68
CA LYS A 55 4.37 1.43 11.68
C LYS A 55 3.75 0.17 11.07
N LEU A 56 2.50 -0.13 11.43
CA LEU A 56 1.75 -1.26 10.87
C LEU A 56 1.47 -1.08 9.36
N ALA A 57 1.09 0.13 8.94
CA ALA A 57 0.90 0.47 7.53
C ALA A 57 2.19 0.33 6.73
N LYS A 58 3.33 0.80 7.27
CA LYS A 58 4.65 0.65 6.66
C LYS A 58 5.02 -0.82 6.48
N GLY A 59 4.80 -1.65 7.50
CA GLY A 59 5.04 -3.09 7.42
C GLY A 59 4.20 -3.75 6.34
N TYR A 60 2.90 -3.44 6.26
CA TYR A 60 2.02 -3.96 5.21
C TYR A 60 2.48 -3.57 3.80
N LEU A 61 2.85 -2.31 3.59
CA LEU A 61 3.35 -1.84 2.30
C LEU A 61 4.69 -2.49 1.96
N ALA A 62 5.61 -2.60 2.93
CA ALA A 62 6.90 -3.26 2.74
C ALA A 62 6.74 -4.73 2.32
N CYS A 63 5.84 -5.47 2.98
CA CYS A 63 5.54 -6.86 2.61
C CYS A 63 5.08 -6.99 1.15
N ARG A 64 4.24 -6.07 0.66
CA ARG A 64 3.83 -6.10 -0.75
C ARG A 64 4.93 -5.68 -1.72
N MET A 65 5.83 -4.79 -1.30
CA MET A 65 7.00 -4.41 -2.11
C MET A 65 8.04 -5.53 -2.16
N ASP A 66 8.25 -6.25 -1.07
CA ASP A 66 9.14 -7.40 -1.00
C ASP A 66 8.64 -8.53 -1.91
N LYS A 67 7.34 -8.83 -1.86
CA LYS A 67 6.78 -9.94 -2.63
C LYS A 67 6.62 -9.64 -4.13
N TYR A 68 6.36 -8.39 -4.49
CA TYR A 68 6.01 -8.04 -5.87
C TYR A 68 6.94 -6.99 -6.52
N GLY A 69 7.80 -6.34 -5.75
CA GLY A 69 8.76 -5.32 -6.20
C GLY A 69 10.23 -5.73 -6.04
N GLN A 70 10.54 -6.74 -5.23
CA GLN A 70 11.91 -7.26 -5.05
C GLN A 70 12.38 -8.11 -6.22
N SER A 71 11.46 -8.64 -7.04
CA SER A 71 11.80 -9.48 -8.19
C SER A 71 12.71 -8.78 -9.20
N LEU A 72 12.65 -7.46 -9.35
CA LEU A 72 13.52 -6.74 -10.27
C LEU A 72 14.92 -6.47 -9.70
N LEU A 73 15.11 -6.39 -8.38
CA LEU A 73 16.42 -6.22 -7.77
C LEU A 73 17.10 -7.57 -7.49
N ASP A 74 16.33 -8.60 -7.12
CA ASP A 74 16.83 -9.97 -7.00
C ASP A 74 17.21 -10.56 -8.38
N LEU A 75 16.38 -10.40 -9.43
CA LEU A 75 16.79 -10.77 -10.80
C LEU A 75 18.00 -9.97 -11.30
N TYR A 76 18.14 -8.70 -10.89
CA TYR A 76 19.30 -7.90 -11.26
C TYR A 76 20.56 -8.36 -10.50
N MET A 77 20.43 -8.78 -9.24
CA MET A 77 21.53 -9.29 -8.42
C MET A 77 21.90 -10.76 -8.73
N GLU A 78 20.98 -11.59 -9.22
CA GLU A 78 21.26 -12.96 -9.71
C GLU A 78 21.85 -12.99 -11.12
N VAL A 79 21.67 -11.94 -11.93
CA VAL A 79 22.28 -11.80 -13.27
C VAL A 79 23.61 -11.03 -13.22
N LEU A 80 23.86 -10.26 -12.15
CA LEU A 80 25.11 -9.51 -11.93
C LEU A 80 26.05 -10.16 -10.90
N TRP A 81 25.77 -11.39 -10.49
CA TRP A 81 26.72 -12.31 -9.84
C TRP A 81 26.81 -13.59 -10.67
#